data_AF-A0A421D0H2-F1
#
_entry.id   AF-A0A421D0H2-F1
#
_cell.length_a   1.000
_cell.length_b   1.000
_cell.length_c   1.000
_cell.angle_alpha   90.00
_cell.angle_beta   90.00
_cell.angle_gamma   90.00
#
_symmetry.space_group_name_H-M   'P 1'
#
loop_
_entity.id
_entity.type
_entity.pdbx_description
1 polymer ?
#
loop_
_entity_poly.entity_id
_entity_poly.type
_entity_poly.pdbx_seq_one_letter_code
_entity_poly.pdbx_strand_id
1 'polypeptide(L)'
;MTVKRLLLALDFLHTEAEIIHTDLKTDNLMLTLEDNTMLADFAKAEAEDPSPRKKINETRTIYKSRKFCRPAGGKGYGLPVLCDFGESRLGKRQESGPFVQPHIYRAPEIIFEMPWASAVDIWNLAGLIWDLFEGEHLFGDVFDIKGGHDPFKHLALMVALIGPPPSEFVKRSETTEQCFDLSGAWIAYEDAALPSVSLESLEKRLSGQEKELYLQFMRSMLKWLPEERWTARQLLEHPWLLE
;
A
#
# COMPACT_ATOMS: atom_id res chain seq x y z
N MET A 1 -1.19 -12.84 -10.86
CA MET A 1 -2.59 -12.49 -11.21
C MET A 1 -3.13 -11.30 -10.39
N THR A 2 -2.98 -11.29 -9.06
CA THR A 2 -3.45 -10.20 -8.17
C THR A 2 -2.88 -8.83 -8.53
N VAL A 3 -1.55 -8.70 -8.58
CA VAL A 3 -0.87 -7.43 -8.90
C VAL A 3 -1.33 -6.86 -10.25
N LYS A 4 -1.43 -7.71 -11.28
CA LYS A 4 -1.92 -7.31 -12.60
C LYS A 4 -3.33 -6.70 -12.56
N ARG A 5 -4.24 -7.24 -11.74
CA ARG A 5 -5.60 -6.69 -11.58
C ARG A 5 -5.59 -5.32 -10.89
N LEU A 6 -4.75 -5.15 -9.86
CA LEU A 6 -4.60 -3.87 -9.17
C LEU A 6 -4.02 -2.81 -10.11
N LEU A 7 -3.00 -3.16 -10.88
CA LEU A 7 -2.41 -2.24 -11.86
C LEU A 7 -3.40 -1.84 -12.95
N LEU A 8 -4.23 -2.75 -13.46
CA LEU A 8 -5.29 -2.40 -14.41
C LEU A 8 -6.31 -1.43 -13.81
N ALA A 9 -6.68 -1.64 -12.54
CA ALA A 9 -7.58 -0.72 -11.84
C ALA A 9 -6.93 0.66 -11.66
N LEU A 10 -5.67 0.71 -11.22
CA LEU A 10 -4.95 1.97 -11.04
C LEU A 10 -4.69 2.70 -12.36
N ASP A 11 -4.36 1.99 -13.43
CA ASP A 11 -4.22 2.60 -14.76
C ASP A 11 -5.51 3.31 -15.18
N PHE A 12 -6.65 2.62 -15.05
CA PHE A 12 -7.96 3.23 -15.31
C PHE A 12 -8.23 4.44 -14.41
N LEU A 13 -8.02 4.32 -13.10
CA LEU A 13 -8.26 5.41 -12.15
C LEU A 13 -7.41 6.64 -12.48
N HIS A 14 -6.13 6.43 -12.76
CA HIS A 14 -5.16 7.52 -12.96
C HIS A 14 -5.29 8.18 -14.34
N THR A 15 -5.57 7.39 -15.38
CA THR A 15 -5.53 7.87 -16.78
C THR A 15 -6.90 8.30 -17.31
N GLU A 16 -7.96 7.56 -16.98
CA GLU A 16 -9.31 7.79 -17.54
C GLU A 16 -10.23 8.49 -16.54
N ALA A 17 -10.19 8.10 -15.26
CA ALA A 17 -11.10 8.63 -14.25
C ALA A 17 -10.57 9.89 -13.54
N GLU A 18 -9.26 10.15 -13.63
CA GLU A 18 -8.56 11.21 -12.87
C GLU A 18 -8.85 11.13 -11.36
N ILE A 19 -8.80 9.91 -10.82
CA ILE A 19 -9.01 9.59 -9.41
C ILE A 19 -7.70 9.08 -8.81
N ILE A 20 -7.36 9.56 -7.62
CA ILE A 20 -6.26 9.05 -6.79
C ILE A 20 -6.87 8.34 -5.59
N HIS A 21 -6.51 7.08 -5.34
CA HIS A 21 -7.15 6.24 -4.33
C HIS A 21 -6.75 6.65 -2.90
N THR A 22 -5.46 6.85 -2.67
CA THR A 22 -4.79 7.31 -1.45
C THR A 22 -4.85 6.39 -0.23
N ASP A 23 -5.61 5.30 -0.27
CA ASP A 23 -5.71 4.33 0.83
C ASP A 23 -5.55 2.87 0.32
N LEU A 24 -4.51 2.58 -0.47
CA LEU A 24 -4.27 1.21 -0.92
C LEU A 24 -3.65 0.36 0.19
N LYS A 25 -4.43 -0.61 0.68
CA LYS A 25 -4.07 -1.60 1.70
C LYS A 25 -4.89 -2.87 1.51
N THR A 26 -4.51 -3.95 2.19
CA THR A 26 -5.18 -5.25 2.08
C THR A 26 -6.66 -5.20 2.43
N ASP A 27 -7.07 -4.36 3.39
CA ASP A 27 -8.47 -4.17 3.78
C ASP A 27 -9.37 -3.66 2.65
N ASN A 28 -8.79 -2.90 1.71
CA ASN A 28 -9.49 -2.28 0.59
C ASN A 28 -9.45 -3.15 -0.68
N LEU A 29 -8.99 -4.40 -0.55
CA LEU A 29 -9.04 -5.42 -1.59
C LEU A 29 -10.11 -6.45 -1.27
N MET A 30 -11.23 -6.40 -1.98
CA MET A 30 -12.24 -7.45 -1.90
C MET A 30 -11.92 -8.57 -2.87
N LEU A 31 -12.19 -9.82 -2.47
CA LEU A 31 -12.13 -10.96 -3.39
C LEU A 31 -13.53 -11.26 -3.90
N THR A 32 -13.66 -11.44 -5.21
CA THR A 32 -14.88 -12.00 -5.80
C THR A 32 -15.10 -13.44 -5.34
N LEU A 33 -16.33 -13.94 -5.48
CA LEU A 33 -16.64 -15.34 -5.18
C LEU A 33 -16.71 -16.10 -6.50
N GLU A 34 -15.73 -16.97 -6.75
CA GLU A 34 -15.77 -17.89 -7.89
C GLU A 34 -16.81 -19.00 -7.66
N ASP A 35 -16.94 -19.43 -6.41
CA ASP A 35 -17.93 -20.42 -6.02
C ASP A 35 -19.28 -19.79 -5.68
N ASN A 36 -20.17 -19.74 -6.68
CA ASN A 36 -21.50 -19.14 -6.57
C ASN A 36 -22.41 -19.81 -5.52
N THR A 37 -22.07 -21.00 -5.00
CA THR A 37 -22.84 -21.64 -3.92
C THR A 37 -22.55 -21.03 -2.55
N MET A 38 -21.42 -20.35 -2.37
CA MET A 38 -20.98 -19.84 -1.07
C MET A 38 -22.01 -18.90 -0.42
N LEU A 39 -22.67 -18.05 -1.22
CA LEU A 39 -23.72 -17.16 -0.73
C LEU A 39 -24.99 -17.94 -0.30
N ALA A 40 -25.37 -18.97 -1.06
CA ALA A 40 -26.52 -19.81 -0.76
C ALA A 40 -26.27 -20.65 0.50
N ASP A 41 -25.08 -21.25 0.63
CA ASP A 41 -24.66 -22.01 1.81
C ASP A 41 -24.58 -21.12 3.05
N PHE A 42 -24.06 -19.90 2.91
CA PHE A 42 -24.05 -18.91 3.98
C PHE A 42 -25.47 -18.57 4.46
N ALA A 43 -26.38 -18.26 3.53
CA ALA A 43 -27.76 -17.92 3.84
C ALA A 43 -28.51 -19.09 4.49
N LYS A 44 -28.33 -20.30 3.98
CA LYS A 44 -28.89 -21.52 4.56
C LYS A 44 -28.39 -21.73 5.99
N ALA A 45 -27.08 -21.64 6.20
CA ALA A 45 -26.50 -21.82 7.51
C ALA A 45 -26.95 -20.75 8.51
N GLU A 46 -27.13 -19.49 8.08
CA GLU A 46 -27.66 -18.41 8.93
C GLU A 46 -29.15 -18.60 9.26
N ALA A 47 -29.91 -19.24 8.38
CA ALA A 47 -31.31 -19.59 8.65
C ALA A 47 -31.44 -20.77 9.62
N GLU A 48 -30.59 -21.79 9.49
CA GLU A 48 -30.61 -23.01 10.31
C GLU A 48 -30.03 -22.78 11.72
N ASP A 49 -28.95 -21.99 11.84
CA ASP A 49 -28.30 -21.65 13.10
C ASP A 49 -27.97 -20.16 13.11
N PRO A 50 -28.87 -19.27 13.55
CA PRO A 50 -28.65 -17.83 13.41
C PRO A 50 -27.49 -17.30 14.24
N SER A 51 -26.72 -16.37 13.66
CA SER A 51 -25.58 -15.76 14.34
C SER A 51 -26.00 -15.05 15.64
N PRO A 52 -25.18 -15.12 16.71
CA PRO A 52 -25.42 -14.37 17.92
C PRO A 52 -25.66 -12.89 17.61
N ARG A 53 -26.73 -12.34 18.17
CA ARG A 53 -27.14 -10.96 17.89
C ARG A 53 -27.48 -10.20 19.17
N LYS A 54 -27.14 -8.92 19.20
CA LYS A 54 -27.48 -7.98 20.28
C LYS A 54 -28.43 -6.93 19.73
N LYS A 55 -29.68 -6.94 20.20
CA LYS A 55 -30.64 -5.85 19.92
C LYS A 55 -30.30 -4.66 20.82
N ILE A 56 -29.98 -3.52 20.23
CA ILE A 56 -29.67 -2.28 20.97
C ILE A 56 -30.95 -1.50 21.21
N ASN A 57 -31.81 -1.39 20.20
CA ASN A 57 -33.13 -0.76 20.24
C ASN A 57 -34.01 -1.32 19.10
N GLU A 58 -35.12 -0.65 18.78
CA GLU A 58 -36.05 -1.10 17.73
C GLU A 58 -35.46 -1.05 16.32
N THR A 59 -34.48 -0.18 16.05
CA THR A 59 -33.93 0.04 14.71
C THR A 59 -32.53 -0.54 14.50
N ARG A 60 -31.81 -0.88 15.59
CA ARG A 60 -30.42 -1.33 15.54
C ARG A 60 -30.24 -2.69 16.21
N THR A 61 -29.86 -3.67 15.39
CA THR A 61 -29.37 -4.97 15.84
C THR A 61 -27.95 -5.17 15.35
N ILE A 62 -27.06 -5.59 16.25
CA ILE A 62 -25.67 -5.92 15.93
C ILE A 62 -25.57 -7.44 15.85
N TYR A 63 -25.01 -7.95 14.76
CA TYR A 63 -24.81 -9.38 14.53
C TYR A 63 -23.32 -9.70 14.65
N LYS A 64 -22.98 -10.82 15.27
CA LYS A 64 -21.64 -11.37 15.18
C LYS A 64 -21.41 -11.84 13.74
N SER A 65 -20.33 -11.40 13.10
CA SER A 65 -20.01 -11.82 11.73
C SER A 65 -19.79 -13.32 11.64
N ARG A 66 -20.36 -13.92 10.59
CA ARG A 66 -20.16 -15.32 10.20
C ARG A 66 -19.11 -15.39 9.09
N LYS A 67 -18.25 -16.42 9.15
CA LYS A 67 -17.27 -16.68 8.09
C LYS A 67 -17.94 -17.46 6.96
N PHE A 68 -17.55 -17.17 5.72
CA PHE A 68 -17.88 -18.04 4.60
C PHE A 68 -17.25 -19.43 4.77
N CYS A 69 -17.91 -20.45 4.22
CA CYS A 69 -17.31 -21.76 4.02
C CYS A 69 -16.10 -21.63 3.07
N ARG A 70 -15.13 -22.55 3.17
CA ARG A 70 -14.08 -22.61 2.16
C ARG A 70 -14.70 -22.98 0.80
N PRO A 71 -14.23 -22.39 -0.31
CA PRO A 71 -14.66 -22.78 -1.64
C PRO A 71 -14.56 -24.30 -1.84
N ALA A 72 -15.57 -24.90 -2.48
CA ALA A 72 -15.63 -26.34 -2.72
C ALA A 72 -15.20 -26.71 -4.14
N GLY A 73 -14.94 -28.00 -4.38
CA GLY A 73 -14.73 -28.53 -5.73
C GLY A 73 -13.46 -28.03 -6.44
N GLY A 74 -12.43 -27.64 -5.68
CA GLY A 74 -11.17 -27.13 -6.24
C GLY A 74 -11.22 -25.68 -6.73
N LYS A 75 -12.35 -24.98 -6.54
CA LYS A 75 -12.46 -23.54 -6.81
C LYS A 75 -11.66 -22.73 -5.80
N GLY A 76 -11.17 -21.56 -6.22
CA GLY A 76 -10.46 -20.64 -5.35
C GLY A 76 -11.40 -19.60 -4.73
N TYR A 77 -10.82 -18.70 -3.94
CA TYR A 77 -11.38 -17.36 -3.82
C TYR A 77 -11.15 -16.63 -5.14
N GLY A 78 -12.09 -15.79 -5.54
CA GLY A 78 -12.05 -15.14 -6.84
C GLY A 78 -11.00 -14.03 -6.93
N LEU A 79 -11.09 -13.30 -8.04
CA LEU A 79 -10.20 -12.20 -8.37
C LEU A 79 -10.32 -11.03 -7.38
N PRO A 80 -9.22 -10.32 -7.10
CA PRO A 80 -9.23 -9.11 -6.29
C PRO A 80 -9.87 -7.95 -7.06
N VAL A 81 -10.62 -7.14 -6.33
CA VAL A 81 -11.29 -5.93 -6.77
C VAL A 81 -10.91 -4.82 -5.80
N LEU A 82 -10.41 -3.71 -6.35
CA LEU A 82 -10.13 -2.52 -5.57
C LEU A 82 -11.46 -1.86 -5.16
N CYS A 83 -11.60 -1.60 -3.86
CA CYS A 83 -12.80 -1.07 -3.25
C CYS A 83 -12.48 0.08 -2.28
N ASP A 84 -13.53 0.69 -1.75
CA ASP A 84 -13.49 1.77 -0.75
C ASP A 84 -12.77 3.06 -1.22
N PHE A 85 -13.55 3.88 -1.92
CA PHE A 85 -13.12 5.19 -2.41
C PHE A 85 -13.38 6.31 -1.40
N GLY A 86 -13.64 6.00 -0.12
CA GLY A 86 -13.95 6.99 0.91
C GLY A 86 -12.84 8.03 1.11
N GLU A 87 -11.59 7.63 0.90
CA GLU A 87 -10.41 8.50 1.01
C GLU A 87 -9.88 9.01 -0.34
N SER A 88 -10.54 8.70 -1.46
CA SER A 88 -10.04 9.10 -2.77
C SER A 88 -10.11 10.61 -3.02
N ARG A 89 -9.28 11.12 -3.94
CA ARG A 89 -9.31 12.51 -4.41
C ARG A 89 -9.52 12.59 -5.92
N LEU A 90 -10.27 13.60 -6.34
CA LEU A 90 -10.51 13.91 -7.75
C LEU A 90 -9.44 14.87 -8.28
N GLY A 91 -9.08 14.68 -9.54
CA GLY A 91 -8.11 15.51 -10.25
C GLY A 91 -6.69 14.95 -10.22
N LYS A 92 -5.87 15.42 -11.16
CA LYS A 92 -4.51 14.90 -11.39
C LYS A 92 -3.50 15.28 -10.33
N ARG A 93 -3.73 16.37 -9.62
CA ARG A 93 -2.77 16.95 -8.67
C ARG A 93 -3.50 17.61 -7.52
N GLN A 94 -2.93 17.45 -6.32
CA GLN A 94 -3.34 18.12 -5.10
C GLN A 94 -2.18 19.00 -4.64
N GLU A 95 -2.48 20.24 -4.21
CA GLU A 95 -1.44 21.22 -3.83
C GLU A 95 -0.79 20.89 -2.49
N SER A 96 -1.58 20.51 -1.48
CA SER A 96 -1.11 19.98 -0.20
C SER A 96 -2.32 19.54 0.62
N GLY A 97 -2.13 18.55 1.49
CA GLY A 97 -3.19 18.05 2.37
C GLY A 97 -4.47 17.57 1.63
N PRO A 98 -5.48 17.07 2.37
CA PRO A 98 -5.38 16.57 3.75
C PRO A 98 -4.37 15.42 3.86
N PHE A 99 -3.94 15.08 5.09
CA PHE A 99 -3.12 13.89 5.32
C PHE A 99 -3.87 12.65 4.85
N VAL A 100 -3.40 12.09 3.76
CA VAL A 100 -3.88 10.82 3.20
C VAL A 100 -2.91 9.70 3.54
N GLN A 101 -3.27 8.47 3.18
CA GLN A 101 -2.51 7.25 3.38
C GLN A 101 -2.38 6.81 4.85
N PRO A 102 -2.56 5.50 5.12
CA PRO A 102 -2.16 4.92 6.39
C PRO A 102 -0.67 5.10 6.62
N HIS A 103 -0.26 5.24 7.87
CA HIS A 103 1.12 5.58 8.26
C HIS A 103 2.18 4.68 7.61
N ILE A 104 1.98 3.36 7.62
CA ILE A 104 2.92 2.36 7.08
C ILE A 104 3.00 2.32 5.54
N TYR A 105 2.05 2.96 4.85
CA TYR A 105 2.07 3.06 3.38
C TYR A 105 2.40 4.49 2.93
N ARG A 106 2.57 5.44 3.85
CA ARG A 106 2.66 6.87 3.49
C ARG A 106 3.91 7.18 2.65
N ALA A 107 3.69 7.86 1.53
CA ALA A 107 4.74 8.28 0.61
C ALA A 107 5.53 9.49 1.15
N PRO A 108 6.81 9.67 0.78
CA PRO A 108 7.66 10.72 1.33
C PRO A 108 7.14 12.14 1.06
N GLU A 109 6.55 12.39 -0.12
CA GLU A 109 5.94 13.69 -0.44
C GLU A 109 4.73 14.01 0.45
N ILE A 110 4.01 12.99 0.95
CA ILE A 110 2.90 13.18 1.89
C ILE A 110 3.45 13.45 3.31
N ILE A 111 4.55 12.81 3.71
CA ILE A 111 5.20 13.07 5.01
C ILE A 111 5.70 14.52 5.07
N PHE A 112 6.24 15.04 3.98
CA PHE A 112 6.75 16.42 3.90
C PHE A 112 5.71 17.45 3.45
N GLU A 113 4.43 17.06 3.34
CA GLU A 113 3.31 17.93 2.95
C GLU A 113 3.52 18.65 1.60
N MET A 114 4.23 18.00 0.67
CA MET A 114 4.48 18.52 -0.68
C MET A 114 3.24 18.30 -1.58
N PRO A 115 3.15 19.02 -2.72
CA PRO A 115 2.18 18.70 -3.76
C PRO A 115 2.34 17.27 -4.25
N TRP A 116 1.21 16.60 -4.50
CA TRP A 116 1.20 15.18 -4.83
C TRP A 116 0.16 14.84 -5.90
N ALA A 117 0.33 13.68 -6.51
CA ALA A 117 -0.47 13.18 -7.64
C ALA A 117 -0.65 11.66 -7.51
N SER A 118 -1.13 11.00 -8.56
CA SER A 118 -1.41 9.56 -8.58
C SER A 118 -0.22 8.65 -8.24
N ALA A 119 1.01 9.14 -8.35
CA ALA A 119 2.24 8.42 -7.96
C ALA A 119 2.27 7.99 -6.48
N VAL A 120 1.45 8.60 -5.61
CA VAL A 120 1.29 8.18 -4.21
C VAL A 120 0.64 6.79 -4.09
N ASP A 121 -0.27 6.44 -5.01
CA ASP A 121 -0.89 5.11 -5.06
C ASP A 121 0.12 4.06 -5.52
N ILE A 122 1.04 4.42 -6.43
CA ILE A 122 2.11 3.53 -6.86
C ILE A 122 3.05 3.19 -5.68
N TRP A 123 3.33 4.17 -4.82
CA TRP A 123 4.07 3.93 -3.58
C TRP A 123 3.30 3.01 -2.63
N ASN A 124 2.00 3.25 -2.41
CA ASN A 124 1.19 2.37 -1.57
C ASN A 124 1.14 0.94 -2.13
N LEU A 125 1.03 0.79 -3.45
CA LEU A 125 1.02 -0.50 -4.13
C LEU A 125 2.32 -1.28 -3.84
N ALA A 126 3.47 -0.61 -3.81
CA ALA A 126 4.73 -1.25 -3.44
C ALA A 126 4.66 -1.86 -2.04
N GLY A 127 4.20 -1.10 -1.03
CA GLY A 127 4.01 -1.62 0.33
C GLY A 127 3.00 -2.77 0.36
N LEU A 128 1.85 -2.63 -0.31
CA LEU A 128 0.82 -3.67 -0.39
C LEU A 128 1.34 -4.97 -1.04
N ILE A 129 2.14 -4.88 -2.10
CA ILE A 129 2.74 -6.05 -2.75
C ILE A 129 3.72 -6.73 -1.79
N TRP A 130 4.53 -5.95 -1.09
CA TRP A 130 5.44 -6.48 -0.09
C TRP A 130 4.69 -7.24 1.01
N ASP A 131 3.63 -6.66 1.57
CA ASP A 131 2.82 -7.27 2.62
C ASP A 131 2.19 -8.59 2.17
N LEU A 132 1.61 -8.59 0.97
CA LEU A 132 1.00 -9.80 0.39
C LEU A 132 2.03 -10.89 0.12
N PHE A 133 3.25 -10.50 -0.25
CA PHE A 133 4.29 -11.41 -0.65
C PHE A 133 5.07 -11.96 0.55
N GLU A 134 5.59 -11.07 1.40
CA GLU A 134 6.43 -11.42 2.56
C GLU A 134 5.62 -11.78 3.80
N GLY A 135 4.41 -11.24 3.95
CA GLY A 135 3.57 -11.40 5.15
C GLY A 135 3.93 -10.45 6.29
N GLU A 136 4.82 -9.48 6.05
CA GLU A 136 5.31 -8.47 6.99
C GLU A 136 5.27 -7.10 6.31
N HIS A 137 5.16 -6.02 7.10
CA HIS A 137 5.11 -4.67 6.56
C HIS A 137 6.49 -4.15 6.12
N LEU A 138 6.60 -3.60 4.91
CA LEU A 138 7.85 -2.99 4.43
C LEU A 138 8.30 -1.83 5.33
N PHE A 139 7.36 -0.99 5.76
CA PHE A 139 7.57 0.12 6.70
C PHE A 139 6.83 -0.13 8.02
N GLY A 140 7.12 -1.26 8.67
CA GLY A 140 6.45 -1.66 9.92
C GLY A 140 6.95 -0.96 11.20
N ASP A 141 8.24 -0.62 11.27
CA ASP A 141 8.86 0.00 12.46
C ASP A 141 8.89 1.54 12.35
N VAL A 142 7.70 2.13 12.23
CA VAL A 142 7.52 3.57 12.03
C VAL A 142 6.74 4.24 13.15
N PHE A 143 6.63 3.57 14.30
CA PHE A 143 5.86 4.03 15.44
C PHE A 143 6.76 4.33 16.66
N ASP A 144 6.33 5.30 17.45
CA ASP A 144 6.94 5.61 18.75
C ASP A 144 6.49 4.61 19.82
N ILE A 145 7.04 4.75 21.04
CA ILE A 145 6.71 3.88 22.18
C ILE A 145 5.24 3.97 22.64
N LYS A 146 4.50 5.00 22.19
CA LYS A 146 3.08 5.22 22.48
C LYS A 146 2.17 4.76 21.34
N GLY A 147 2.73 4.25 20.24
CA GLY A 147 2.00 3.85 19.04
C GLY A 147 1.62 5.01 18.11
N GLY A 148 2.17 6.21 18.33
CA GLY A 148 2.07 7.34 17.40
C GLY A 148 3.01 7.16 16.21
N HIS A 149 2.67 7.72 15.06
CA HIS A 149 3.57 7.71 13.90
C HIS A 149 4.81 8.57 14.17
N ASP A 150 5.98 8.00 13.91
CA ASP A 150 7.29 8.65 14.02
C ASP A 150 7.85 8.89 12.60
N PRO A 151 7.78 10.14 12.09
CA PRO A 151 8.27 10.48 10.77
C PRO A 151 9.77 10.25 10.60
N PHE A 152 10.59 10.46 11.63
CA PHE A 152 12.04 10.32 11.54
C PHE A 152 12.44 8.87 11.35
N LYS A 153 11.84 7.94 12.12
CA LYS A 153 12.03 6.50 11.89
C LYS A 153 11.57 6.07 10.51
N HIS A 154 10.42 6.58 10.05
CA HIS A 154 9.90 6.24 8.72
C HIS A 154 10.87 6.68 7.61
N LEU A 155 11.33 7.93 7.67
CA LEU A 155 12.27 8.46 6.67
C LEU A 155 13.66 7.79 6.77
N ALA A 156 14.16 7.50 7.96
CA ALA A 156 15.41 6.75 8.14
C ALA A 156 15.33 5.35 7.49
N LEU A 157 14.19 4.67 7.64
CA LEU A 157 13.95 3.38 6.99
C LEU A 157 13.85 3.52 5.46
N MET A 158 13.20 4.58 4.94
CA MET A 158 13.22 4.87 3.51
C MET A 158 14.67 5.05 3.00
N VAL A 159 15.49 5.84 3.69
CA VAL A 159 16.90 6.04 3.33
C VAL A 159 17.69 4.74 3.32
N ALA A 160 17.49 3.87 4.31
CA ALA A 160 18.14 2.57 4.35
C ALA A 160 17.76 1.68 3.16
N LEU A 161 16.48 1.68 2.78
CA LEU A 161 15.96 0.77 1.74
C LEU A 161 16.20 1.24 0.31
N ILE A 162 16.09 2.55 0.06
CA ILE A 162 16.16 3.12 -1.30
C ILE A 162 17.27 4.17 -1.49
N GLY A 163 18.10 4.39 -0.48
CA GLY A 163 19.18 5.38 -0.51
C GLY A 163 18.71 6.80 -0.17
N PRO A 164 19.63 7.77 -0.08
CA PRO A 164 19.28 9.17 0.21
C PRO A 164 18.46 9.81 -0.92
N PRO A 165 17.59 10.78 -0.62
CA PRO A 165 16.87 11.55 -1.64
C PRO A 165 17.85 12.38 -2.48
N PRO A 166 17.53 12.64 -3.76
CA PRO A 166 18.28 13.60 -4.55
C PRO A 166 18.07 15.02 -4.02
N SER A 167 19.05 15.90 -4.23
CA SER A 167 18.97 17.32 -3.80
C SER A 167 17.75 18.06 -4.34
N GLU A 168 17.22 17.64 -5.50
CA GLU A 168 15.99 18.19 -6.06
C GLU A 168 14.79 17.92 -5.14
N PHE A 169 14.68 16.72 -4.58
CA PHE A 169 13.59 16.37 -3.66
C PHE A 169 13.68 17.19 -2.37
N VAL A 170 14.89 17.31 -1.79
CA VAL A 170 15.13 18.10 -0.58
C VAL A 170 14.66 19.55 -0.77
N LYS A 171 14.99 20.17 -1.90
CA LYS A 171 14.61 21.57 -2.19
C LYS A 171 13.11 21.81 -2.35
N ARG A 172 12.26 20.77 -2.40
CA ARG A 172 10.80 20.91 -2.59
C ARG A 172 10.05 21.33 -1.33
N SER A 173 10.64 21.18 -0.14
CA SER A 173 10.02 21.60 1.11
C SER A 173 11.05 21.97 2.16
N GLU A 174 10.81 23.08 2.86
CA GLU A 174 11.62 23.57 3.99
C GLU A 174 11.67 22.56 5.14
N THR A 175 10.64 21.71 5.29
CA THR A 175 10.59 20.70 6.36
C THR A 175 11.59 19.57 6.16
N THR A 176 12.11 19.38 4.94
CA THR A 176 13.14 18.36 4.67
C THR A 176 14.47 18.67 5.35
N GLU A 177 14.76 19.94 5.64
CA GLU A 177 16.00 20.40 6.29
C GLU A 177 16.11 19.91 7.74
N GLN A 178 15.01 19.40 8.32
CA GLN A 178 15.04 18.73 9.62
C GLN A 178 15.67 17.34 9.55
N CYS A 179 15.68 16.71 8.37
CA CYS A 179 16.10 15.32 8.17
C CYS A 179 17.33 15.18 7.27
N PHE A 180 17.50 16.11 6.33
CA PHE A 180 18.51 16.03 5.27
C PHE A 180 19.30 17.32 5.13
N ASP A 181 20.59 17.21 4.78
CA ASP A 181 21.35 18.35 4.27
C ASP A 181 21.00 18.64 2.80
N LEU A 182 21.56 19.72 2.24
CA LEU A 182 21.32 20.13 0.85
C LEU A 182 21.78 19.10 -0.21
N SER A 183 22.62 18.14 0.16
CA SER A 183 23.07 17.05 -0.71
C SER A 183 22.14 15.83 -0.65
N GLY A 184 21.22 15.79 0.33
CA GLY A 184 20.35 14.65 0.62
C GLY A 184 20.91 13.69 1.68
N ALA A 185 22.05 14.01 2.30
CA ALA A 185 22.60 13.18 3.36
C ALA A 185 21.74 13.29 4.63
N TRP A 186 21.49 12.15 5.29
CA TRP A 186 20.75 12.10 6.54
C TRP A 186 21.49 12.88 7.63
N ILE A 187 20.79 13.75 8.36
CA ILE A 187 21.35 14.52 9.48
C ILE A 187 20.61 14.33 10.81
N ALA A 188 19.40 13.78 10.80
CA ALA A 188 18.58 13.54 11.98
C ALA A 188 18.98 12.28 12.77
N TYR A 189 20.27 12.07 12.99
CA TYR A 189 20.79 10.90 13.72
C TYR A 189 20.41 10.90 15.21
N GLU A 190 20.14 12.07 15.79
CA GLU A 190 19.69 12.20 17.18
C GLU A 190 18.24 11.72 17.34
N ASP A 191 17.40 11.91 16.31
CA ASP A 191 16.00 11.48 16.30
C ASP A 191 15.84 10.02 15.86
N ALA A 192 16.54 9.61 14.79
CA ALA A 192 16.53 8.23 14.30
C ALA A 192 17.85 7.82 13.65
N ALA A 193 18.39 6.68 14.12
CA ALA A 193 19.52 6.03 13.47
C ALA A 193 19.08 5.34 12.18
N LEU A 194 19.94 5.34 11.16
CA LEU A 194 19.70 4.57 9.94
C LEU A 194 19.80 3.07 10.25
N PRO A 195 18.74 2.29 10.03
CA PRO A 195 18.80 0.85 10.24
C PRO A 195 19.72 0.20 9.19
N SER A 196 20.47 -0.82 9.60
CA SER A 196 21.34 -1.60 8.71
C SER A 196 20.54 -2.67 7.96
N VAL A 197 19.60 -2.25 7.12
CA VAL A 197 18.72 -3.11 6.31
C VAL A 197 18.75 -2.70 4.85
N SER A 198 18.47 -3.66 3.96
CA SER A 198 18.24 -3.43 2.54
C SER A 198 17.07 -4.28 2.04
N LEU A 199 16.49 -3.92 0.90
CA LEU A 199 15.45 -4.73 0.25
C LEU A 199 15.94 -6.18 0.02
N GLU A 200 17.19 -6.37 -0.38
CA GLU A 200 17.79 -7.70 -0.57
C GLU A 200 17.79 -8.53 0.71
N SER A 201 18.10 -7.91 1.85
CA SER A 201 18.20 -8.58 3.14
C SER A 201 16.82 -8.89 3.74
N LEU A 202 15.81 -8.07 3.42
CA LEU A 202 14.44 -8.23 3.91
C LEU A 202 13.64 -9.24 3.10
N GLU A 203 13.88 -9.31 1.79
CA GLU A 203 13.27 -10.31 0.91
C GLU A 203 13.84 -11.70 1.23
N LYS A 204 12.98 -12.65 1.60
CA LYS A 204 13.40 -13.98 2.12
C LYS A 204 12.83 -15.15 1.34
N ARG A 205 11.95 -14.92 0.36
CA ARG A 205 11.14 -15.94 -0.30
C ARG A 205 11.68 -16.35 -1.66
N LEU A 206 12.36 -15.44 -2.34
CA LEU A 206 12.89 -15.60 -3.68
C LEU A 206 14.40 -15.79 -3.67
N SER A 207 14.92 -16.31 -4.78
CA SER A 207 16.36 -16.43 -5.02
C SER A 207 16.68 -16.30 -6.51
N GLY A 208 17.95 -16.06 -6.83
CA GLY A 208 18.41 -15.94 -8.21
C GLY A 208 17.72 -14.84 -9.00
N GLN A 209 17.42 -15.11 -10.27
CA GLN A 209 16.88 -14.14 -11.22
C GLN A 209 15.49 -13.64 -10.84
N GLU A 210 14.62 -14.49 -10.28
CA GLU A 210 13.27 -14.10 -9.87
C GLU A 210 13.32 -13.03 -8.77
N LYS A 211 14.22 -13.20 -7.79
CA LYS A 211 14.48 -12.18 -6.76
C LYS A 211 14.96 -10.87 -7.36
N GLU A 212 15.90 -10.93 -8.30
CA GLU A 212 16.44 -9.74 -8.95
C GLU A 212 15.34 -8.96 -9.69
N LEU A 213 14.50 -9.66 -10.47
CA LEU A 213 13.37 -9.06 -11.19
C LEU A 213 12.31 -8.49 -10.24
N TYR A 214 12.00 -9.18 -9.14
CA TYR A 214 11.09 -8.67 -8.11
C TYR A 214 11.62 -7.38 -7.47
N LEU A 215 12.89 -7.36 -7.09
CA LEU A 215 13.49 -6.18 -6.48
C LEU A 215 13.61 -5.00 -7.45
N GLN A 216 13.87 -5.26 -8.74
CA GLN A 216 13.82 -4.23 -9.79
C GLN A 216 12.39 -3.66 -9.92
N PHE A 217 11.38 -4.54 -9.91
CA PHE A 217 9.98 -4.13 -9.92
C PHE A 217 9.63 -3.24 -8.73
N MET A 218 10.01 -3.64 -7.51
CA MET A 218 9.80 -2.84 -6.29
C MET A 218 10.48 -1.47 -6.37
N ARG A 219 11.73 -1.42 -6.85
CA ARG A 219 12.49 -0.17 -7.01
C ARG A 219 11.92 0.79 -8.05
N SER A 220 11.19 0.29 -9.04
CA SER A 220 10.50 1.14 -10.02
C SER A 220 9.34 1.93 -9.41
N MET A 221 8.80 1.47 -8.27
CA MET A 221 7.73 2.12 -7.52
C MET A 221 8.27 2.93 -6.33
N LEU A 222 9.32 2.46 -5.67
CA LEU A 222 9.90 3.09 -4.47
C LEU A 222 10.97 4.12 -4.87
N LYS A 223 10.53 5.28 -5.36
CA LYS A 223 11.39 6.43 -5.68
C LYS A 223 11.03 7.65 -4.84
N TRP A 224 12.05 8.43 -4.47
CA TRP A 224 11.87 9.69 -3.77
C TRP A 224 11.09 10.70 -4.61
N LEU A 225 11.53 10.92 -5.85
CA LEU A 225 10.85 11.78 -6.80
C LEU A 225 9.60 11.05 -7.34
N PRO A 226 8.38 11.60 -7.14
CA PRO A 226 7.14 10.95 -7.60
C PRO A 226 7.11 10.69 -9.11
N GLU A 227 7.70 11.59 -9.89
CA GLU A 227 7.79 11.49 -11.36
C GLU A 227 8.78 10.43 -11.87
N GLU A 228 9.68 9.92 -11.02
CA GLU A 228 10.53 8.77 -11.37
C GLU A 228 9.84 7.43 -11.15
N ARG A 229 8.70 7.42 -10.44
CA ARG A 229 7.92 6.21 -10.22
C ARG A 229 7.23 5.81 -11.51
N TRP A 230 7.32 4.53 -11.84
CA TRP A 230 6.62 4.00 -13.00
C TRP A 230 5.10 4.11 -12.81
N THR A 231 4.41 4.49 -13.87
CA THR A 231 2.95 4.46 -13.91
C THR A 231 2.42 3.03 -13.85
N ALA A 232 1.15 2.86 -13.48
CA ALA A 232 0.51 1.55 -13.48
C ALA A 232 0.60 0.84 -14.85
N ARG A 233 0.48 1.59 -15.95
CA ARG A 233 0.67 1.08 -17.31
C ARG A 233 2.07 0.55 -17.57
N GLN A 234 3.11 1.30 -17.19
CA GLN A 234 4.50 0.85 -17.35
C GLN A 234 4.79 -0.39 -16.51
N LEU A 235 4.25 -0.45 -15.29
CA LEU A 235 4.41 -1.60 -14.41
C LEU A 235 3.78 -2.88 -15.00
N LEU A 236 2.67 -2.78 -15.74
CA LEU A 236 2.04 -3.93 -16.41
C LEU A 236 2.95 -4.60 -17.44
N GLU A 237 3.94 -3.88 -17.95
CA GLU A 237 4.91 -4.35 -18.95
C GLU A 237 6.22 -4.84 -18.32
N HIS A 238 6.36 -4.76 -16.99
CA HIS A 238 7.59 -5.14 -16.32
C HIS A 238 7.84 -6.66 -16.42
N PRO A 239 9.08 -7.12 -16.71
CA PRO A 239 9.40 -8.54 -16.92
C PRO A 239 8.95 -9.46 -15.78
N TRP A 240 9.07 -9.02 -14.52
CA TRP A 240 8.60 -9.78 -13.35
C TRP A 240 7.11 -10.18 -13.40
N LEU A 241 6.25 -9.41 -14.09
CA LEU A 241 4.82 -9.73 -14.25
C LEU A 241 4.51 -10.56 -15.50
N LEU A 242 5.48 -10.72 -16.39
CA LEU A 242 5.35 -11.43 -17.66
C LEU A 242 5.86 -12.88 -17.60
N GLU A 243 6.62 -13.22 -16.55
CA GLU A 243 7.04 -14.59 -16.22
C GLU A 243 5.90 -15.43 -15.58
#